data_AF-A0A3B9DFL0-F1
#
_entry.id   AF-A0A3B9DFL0-F1
#
_cell.length_a   1.000
_cell.length_b   1.000
_cell.length_c   1.000
_cell.angle_alpha   90.00
_cell.angle_beta   90.00
_cell.angle_gamma   90.00
#
_symmetry.space_group_name_H-M   'P 1'
#
loop_
_entity.id
_entity.type
_entity.pdbx_description
1 polymer ?
#
loop_
_entity_poly.entity_id
_entity_poly.type
_entity_poly.pdbx_seq_one_letter_code
_entity_poly.pdbx_strand_id
1 'polypeptide(L)'
;FEAQNLGFWLERIATLHPRKIELGLDRVKAVAHRMGLTKPAHQVITVAGTNGKGSCVACLQAILERAGYRTGAYTSPHLHHFNERICLEGEEVNDRVLCDAFVAVEHARKEQSLSYFEFGTLAALW
;
A
#
# COMPACT_ATOMS: atom_id res chain seq x y z
N PHE A 1 -12.63 17.73 -2.59
CA PHE A 1 -11.31 17.25 -3.06
C PHE A 1 -11.52 16.73 -4.48
N GLU A 2 -11.31 17.58 -5.49
CA GLU A 2 -11.40 17.15 -6.90
C GLU A 2 -10.26 16.18 -7.23
N ALA A 3 -10.52 15.28 -8.19
CA ALA A 3 -9.68 14.16 -8.58
C ALA A 3 -8.30 14.64 -9.09
N GLN A 4 -7.34 14.72 -8.18
CA GLN A 4 -5.96 14.99 -8.51
C GLN A 4 -5.31 13.72 -9.07
N ASN A 5 -4.46 13.87 -10.08
CA ASN A 5 -3.77 12.75 -10.72
C ASN A 5 -2.75 12.09 -9.76
N LEU A 6 -2.26 10.91 -10.15
CA LEU A 6 -1.34 10.14 -9.31
C LEU A 6 -0.05 10.92 -9.00
N GLY A 7 0.50 11.65 -9.99
CA GLY A 7 1.72 12.45 -9.81
C GLY A 7 1.62 13.46 -8.67
N PHE A 8 0.52 14.23 -8.62
CA PHE A 8 0.27 15.16 -7.51
C PHE A 8 0.29 14.46 -6.15
N TRP A 9 -0.38 13.30 -6.04
CA TRP A 9 -0.43 12.57 -4.79
C TRP A 9 0.95 12.11 -4.34
N LEU A 10 1.76 11.58 -5.26
CA LEU A 10 3.10 11.11 -4.94
C LEU A 10 4.00 12.25 -4.45
N GLU A 11 3.92 13.43 -5.08
CA GLU A 11 4.62 14.64 -4.63
C GLU A 11 4.15 15.10 -3.25
N ARG A 12 2.83 15.19 -3.05
CA ARG A 12 2.25 15.57 -1.75
C ARG A 12 2.73 14.64 -0.65
N ILE A 13 2.57 13.33 -0.83
CA ILE A 13 2.94 12.30 0.17
C ILE A 13 4.43 12.37 0.49
N ALA A 14 5.29 12.65 -0.49
CA ALA A 14 6.73 12.80 -0.27
C ALA A 14 7.09 13.98 0.67
N THR A 15 6.21 14.98 0.79
CA THR A 15 6.40 16.16 1.66
C THR A 15 5.78 16.05 3.05
N LEU A 16 4.93 15.04 3.30
CA LEU A 16 4.14 14.94 4.54
C LEU A 16 4.97 14.63 5.80
N HIS A 17 6.13 14.00 5.64
CA HIS A 17 6.94 13.54 6.77
C HIS A 17 8.39 14.00 6.62
N PRO A 18 8.95 14.74 7.60
CA PRO A 18 10.29 15.34 7.49
C PRO A 18 11.43 14.30 7.47
N ARG A 19 11.16 13.07 7.94
CA ARG A 19 12.10 11.93 7.91
C ARG A 19 11.58 10.83 6.99
N LYS A 20 12.47 10.27 6.17
CA LYS A 20 12.14 9.11 5.31
C LYS A 20 11.75 7.86 6.12
N ILE A 21 12.34 7.68 7.30
CA ILE A 21 12.07 6.55 8.20
C ILE A 21 11.96 7.10 9.63
N GLU A 22 10.85 6.78 10.28
CA GLU A 22 10.67 6.95 11.72
C GLU A 22 10.13 5.64 12.27
N LEU A 23 10.85 5.07 13.23
CA LEU A 23 10.50 3.79 13.83
C LEU A 23 9.34 3.97 14.81
N GLY A 24 8.38 3.05 14.73
CA GLY A 24 7.17 3.07 15.55
C GLY A 24 5.97 2.65 14.71
N LEU A 25 4.96 2.07 15.35
CA LEU A 25 3.74 1.63 14.66
C LEU A 25 2.50 2.41 15.09
N ASP A 26 2.60 3.24 16.13
CA ASP A 26 1.42 3.85 16.77
C ASP A 26 0.69 4.81 15.81
N ARG A 27 1.45 5.59 15.03
CA ARG A 27 0.90 6.53 14.04
C ARG A 27 0.08 5.80 12.97
N VAL A 28 0.68 4.84 12.28
CA VAL A 28 0.01 4.07 11.22
C VAL A 28 -1.11 3.18 11.76
N LYS A 29 -0.94 2.55 12.93
CA LYS A 29 -1.98 1.74 13.57
C LYS A 29 -3.23 2.57 13.89
N ALA A 30 -3.07 3.79 14.42
CA ALA A 30 -4.19 4.66 14.72
C ALA A 30 -5.00 5.06 13.47
N VAL A 31 -4.35 5.19 12.31
CA VAL A 31 -5.04 5.44 11.04
C VAL A 31 -5.68 4.17 10.50
N ALA A 32 -4.98 3.04 10.51
CA ALA A 32 -5.52 1.74 10.10
C ALA A 32 -6.79 1.37 10.88
N HIS A 33 -6.83 1.59 12.19
CA HIS A 33 -8.01 1.37 13.01
C HIS A 33 -9.18 2.27 12.61
N ARG A 34 -8.93 3.56 12.35
CA ARG A 34 -9.97 4.50 11.89
C ARG A 34 -10.56 4.08 10.54
N MET A 35 -9.75 3.50 9.67
CA MET A 35 -10.16 3.03 8.34
C MET A 35 -10.73 1.60 8.35
N GLY A 36 -10.67 0.87 9.47
CA GLY A 36 -11.10 -0.53 9.54
C GLY A 36 -10.16 -1.53 8.87
N LEU A 37 -8.89 -1.16 8.61
CA LEU A 37 -7.94 -1.94 7.80
C LEU A 37 -7.16 -3.01 8.58
N THR A 38 -7.67 -3.46 9.73
CA THR A 38 -6.95 -4.42 10.58
C THR A 38 -7.02 -5.87 10.09
N LYS A 39 -7.90 -6.16 9.12
CA LYS A 39 -8.13 -7.49 8.54
C LYS A 39 -8.39 -7.35 7.03
N PRO A 40 -7.36 -7.10 6.21
CA PRO A 40 -7.52 -6.80 4.78
C PRO A 40 -8.00 -8.00 3.94
N ALA A 41 -7.77 -9.22 4.43
CA ALA A 41 -8.19 -10.46 3.78
C ALA A 41 -8.44 -11.56 4.82
N HIS A 42 -9.11 -12.65 4.39
CA HIS A 42 -9.30 -13.83 5.23
C HIS A 42 -7.97 -14.48 5.64
N GLN A 43 -6.98 -14.43 4.76
CA GLN A 43 -5.63 -14.95 5.00
C GLN A 43 -4.59 -13.93 4.54
N VAL A 44 -3.61 -13.65 5.40
CA VAL A 44 -2.54 -12.69 5.14
C VAL A 44 -1.20 -13.40 5.29
N ILE A 45 -0.33 -13.27 4.30
CA ILE A 45 1.04 -13.79 4.32
C ILE A 45 1.99 -12.60 4.33
N THR A 46 2.80 -12.45 5.38
CA THR A 46 3.80 -11.40 5.48
C THR A 46 5.19 -11.97 5.20
N VAL A 47 5.87 -11.45 4.17
CA VAL A 47 7.20 -11.92 3.76
C VAL A 47 8.26 -10.89 4.17
N ALA A 48 9.14 -11.27 5.09
CA ALA A 48 10.27 -10.47 5.54
C ALA A 48 11.61 -11.15 5.19
N GLY A 49 12.69 -10.38 5.12
CA GLY A 49 14.04 -10.88 4.81
C GLY A 49 14.90 -9.86 4.07
N THR A 50 16.20 -10.12 3.98
CA THR A 50 17.14 -9.22 3.30
C THR A 50 16.90 -9.22 1.79
N ASN A 51 16.86 -10.41 1.17
CA ASN A 51 16.73 -10.60 -0.28
C ASN A 51 15.56 -11.54 -0.62
N GLY A 52 15.14 -11.55 -1.88
CA GLY A 52 14.17 -12.53 -2.41
C GLY A 52 12.70 -12.31 -2.05
N LYS A 53 12.35 -11.26 -1.27
CA LYS A 53 10.97 -10.97 -0.85
C LYS A 53 10.00 -10.85 -2.03
N GLY A 54 10.34 -10.01 -3.01
CA GLY A 54 9.49 -9.80 -4.19
C GLY A 54 9.28 -11.09 -5.00
N SER A 55 10.35 -11.85 -5.25
CA SER A 55 10.26 -13.15 -5.95
C SER A 55 9.44 -14.18 -5.17
N CYS A 56 9.53 -14.19 -3.84
CA CYS A 56 8.72 -15.05 -2.98
C CYS A 56 7.23 -14.68 -3.06
N VAL A 57 6.89 -13.39 -2.99
CA VAL A 57 5.51 -12.90 -3.15
C VAL A 57 4.96 -13.27 -4.53
N ALA A 58 5.72 -13.03 -5.60
CA ALA A 58 5.30 -13.37 -6.96
C ALA A 58 5.05 -14.89 -7.14
N CYS A 59 5.92 -15.73 -6.55
CA CYS A 59 5.75 -17.19 -6.58
C CYS A 59 4.49 -17.63 -5.82
N LEU A 60 4.28 -17.10 -4.61
CA LEU A 60 3.08 -17.39 -3.81
C LEU A 60 1.81 -16.96 -4.55
N GLN A 61 1.81 -15.76 -5.13
CA GLN A 61 0.68 -15.22 -5.87
C GLN A 61 0.33 -16.13 -7.06
N ALA A 62 1.31 -16.51 -7.88
CA ALA A 62 1.09 -17.39 -9.03
C ALA A 62 0.55 -18.77 -8.62
N ILE A 63 1.08 -19.37 -7.54
CA ILE A 63 0.60 -20.67 -7.04
C ILE A 63 -0.86 -20.56 -6.56
N LEU A 64 -1.18 -19.53 -5.78
CA LEU A 64 -2.51 -19.34 -5.21
C LEU A 64 -3.57 -19.02 -6.28
N GLU A 65 -3.22 -18.20 -7.27
CA GLU A 65 -4.10 -17.91 -8.41
C GLU A 65 -4.38 -19.18 -9.23
N ARG A 66 -3.35 -20.00 -9.49
CA ARG A 66 -3.52 -21.30 -10.16
C ARG A 66 -4.36 -22.28 -9.35
N ALA A 67 -4.37 -22.16 -8.03
CA ALA A 67 -5.24 -22.93 -7.14
C ALA A 67 -6.66 -22.35 -7.03
N GLY A 68 -7.00 -21.27 -7.74
CA GLY A 68 -8.34 -20.68 -7.79
C GLY A 68 -8.63 -19.66 -6.69
N TYR A 69 -7.61 -19.19 -5.95
CA TYR A 69 -7.78 -18.12 -4.97
C TYR A 69 -7.71 -16.74 -5.62
N ARG A 70 -8.51 -15.81 -5.09
CA ARG A 70 -8.34 -14.38 -5.36
C ARG A 70 -7.19 -13.85 -4.49
N THR A 71 -6.24 -13.17 -5.12
CA THR A 71 -4.99 -12.72 -4.50
C THR A 71 -4.86 -11.21 -4.59
N GLY A 72 -4.17 -10.66 -3.58
CA GLY A 72 -3.63 -9.31 -3.63
C GLY A 72 -2.17 -9.35 -3.17
N ALA A 73 -1.31 -8.57 -3.81
CA ALA A 73 0.10 -8.47 -3.47
C ALA A 73 0.51 -7.02 -3.26
N TYR A 74 1.29 -6.80 -2.20
CA TYR A 74 1.91 -5.53 -1.89
C TYR A 74 3.43 -5.69 -1.84
N THR A 75 4.16 -4.97 -2.70
CA THR A 75 5.62 -5.04 -2.78
C THR A 75 6.26 -3.65 -2.84
N SER A 76 7.57 -3.58 -2.57
CA SER A 76 8.36 -2.35 -2.70
C SER A 76 9.86 -2.66 -2.83
N PRO A 77 10.66 -1.76 -3.45
CA PRO A 77 10.24 -0.59 -4.22
C PRO A 77 9.59 -0.96 -5.57
N HIS A 78 9.21 0.05 -6.36
CA HIS A 78 8.84 -0.12 -7.77
C HIS A 78 10.03 0.26 -8.66
N LEU A 79 10.01 -0.14 -9.93
CA LEU A 79 11.06 0.14 -10.93
C LEU A 79 10.70 1.32 -11.84
N HIS A 80 9.50 1.35 -12.42
CA HIS A 80 9.05 2.36 -13.37
C HIS A 80 7.96 3.27 -12.81
N HIS A 81 6.90 2.70 -12.22
CA HIS A 81 5.75 3.48 -11.74
C HIS A 81 5.16 2.90 -10.46
N PHE A 82 4.43 3.73 -9.69
CA PHE A 82 4.00 3.36 -8.33
C PHE A 82 3.08 2.14 -8.31
N ASN A 83 2.29 1.96 -9.36
CA ASN A 83 1.25 0.94 -9.46
C ASN A 83 1.80 -0.48 -9.35
N GLU A 84 3.04 -0.72 -9.79
CA GLU A 84 3.75 -2.01 -9.61
C GLU A 84 3.76 -2.51 -8.17
N ARG A 85 3.60 -1.60 -7.19
CA ARG A 85 3.59 -1.97 -5.78
C ARG A 85 2.35 -2.74 -5.37
N ILE A 86 1.23 -2.62 -6.09
CA ILE A 86 -0.05 -3.19 -5.69
C ILE A 86 -0.65 -3.92 -6.89
N CYS A 87 -0.74 -5.25 -6.76
CA CYS A 87 -1.40 -6.09 -7.75
C CYS A 87 -2.62 -6.77 -7.15
N LEU A 88 -3.70 -6.83 -7.92
CA LEU A 88 -4.92 -7.58 -7.59
C LEU A 88 -5.15 -8.60 -8.70
N GLU A 89 -5.27 -9.87 -8.34
CA GLU A 89 -5.54 -10.96 -9.28
C GLU A 89 -4.54 -10.98 -10.47
N GLY A 90 -3.27 -10.71 -10.18
CA GLY A 90 -2.17 -10.75 -11.16
C GLY A 90 -1.87 -9.42 -11.84
N GLU A 91 -2.76 -8.43 -11.73
CA GLU A 91 -2.71 -7.19 -12.50
C GLU A 91 -2.42 -5.98 -11.60
N GLU A 92 -1.60 -5.06 -12.09
CA GLU A 92 -1.33 -3.79 -11.40
C GLU A 92 -2.60 -2.93 -11.31
N VAL A 93 -2.81 -2.28 -10.17
CA VAL A 93 -3.93 -1.34 -10.01
C VAL A 93 -3.75 -0.11 -10.91
N ASN A 94 -4.83 0.48 -11.41
CA ASN A 94 -4.72 1.73 -12.19
C ASN A 94 -4.61 2.98 -11.28
N ASP A 95 -4.23 4.11 -11.88
CA ASP A 95 -4.05 5.38 -11.17
C ASP A 95 -5.29 5.83 -10.41
N ARG A 96 -6.48 5.57 -10.95
CA ARG A 96 -7.74 5.98 -10.32
C ARG A 96 -7.93 5.25 -8.99
N VAL A 97 -7.69 3.94 -8.95
CA VAL A 97 -7.78 3.13 -7.73
C VAL A 97 -6.79 3.64 -6.68
N LEU A 98 -5.56 3.96 -7.07
CA LEU A 98 -4.55 4.53 -6.17
C LEU A 98 -4.97 5.90 -5.62
N CYS A 99 -5.44 6.80 -6.49
CA CYS A 99 -5.90 8.11 -6.09
C CYS A 99 -7.09 8.04 -5.12
N ASP A 100 -8.05 7.14 -5.37
CA ASP A 100 -9.19 6.93 -4.48
C ASP A 100 -8.73 6.41 -3.11
N ALA A 101 -7.79 5.46 -3.08
CA ALA A 101 -7.18 4.97 -1.83
C ALA A 101 -6.42 6.09 -1.10
N PHE A 102 -5.67 6.94 -1.81
CA PHE A 102 -4.94 8.06 -1.22
C PHE A 102 -5.85 9.13 -0.63
N VAL A 103 -6.97 9.42 -1.29
CA VAL A 103 -8.04 10.29 -0.74
C VAL A 103 -8.56 9.70 0.56
N ALA A 104 -8.84 8.39 0.60
CA ALA A 104 -9.33 7.72 1.80
C ALA A 104 -8.33 7.81 2.97
N VAL A 105 -7.04 7.56 2.71
CA VAL A 105 -5.97 7.67 3.72
C VAL A 105 -5.82 9.12 4.20
N GLU A 106 -5.84 10.09 3.30
CA GLU A 106 -5.72 11.52 3.64
C GLU A 106 -6.86 11.98 4.55
N HIS A 107 -8.10 11.60 4.24
CA HIS A 107 -9.25 11.90 5.09
C HIS A 107 -9.13 11.22 6.46
N ALA A 108 -8.70 9.96 6.48
CA ALA A 108 -8.62 9.19 7.70
C ALA A 108 -7.49 9.64 8.63
N ARG A 109 -6.34 10.08 8.10
CA ARG A 109 -5.16 10.42 8.92
C ARG A 109 -5.36 11.67 9.79
N LYS A 110 -6.20 12.62 9.37
CA LYS A 110 -6.37 13.94 10.01
C LYS A 110 -5.01 14.64 10.11
N GLU A 111 -4.61 15.07 11.31
CA GLU A 111 -3.32 15.72 11.56
C GLU A 111 -2.17 14.72 11.80
N GLN A 112 -2.46 13.41 11.83
CA GLN A 112 -1.43 12.40 12.04
C GLN A 112 -0.46 12.40 10.86
N SER A 113 0.83 12.59 11.17
CA SER A 113 1.90 12.47 10.18
C SER A 113 2.14 10.99 9.85
N LEU A 114 2.28 10.69 8.55
CA LEU A 114 2.59 9.38 8.01
C LEU A 114 3.77 9.52 7.06
N SER A 115 4.75 8.61 7.18
CA SER A 115 5.80 8.47 6.18
C SER A 115 5.23 8.01 4.84
N TYR A 116 6.01 8.17 3.78
CA TYR A 116 5.65 7.70 2.44
C TYR A 116 5.29 6.20 2.43
N PHE A 117 6.04 5.39 3.18
CA PHE A 117 5.79 3.96 3.26
C PHE A 117 4.53 3.63 4.06
N GLU A 118 4.29 4.30 5.19
CA GLU A 118 3.06 4.10 5.98
C GLU A 118 1.81 4.50 5.19
N PHE A 119 1.85 5.63 4.47
CA PHE A 119 0.75 6.10 3.64
C PHE A 119 0.46 5.11 2.51
N GLY A 120 1.48 4.69 1.77
CA GLY A 120 1.35 3.70 0.70
C GLY A 120 0.89 2.33 1.20
N THR A 121 1.30 1.92 2.41
CA THR A 121 0.83 0.67 3.02
C THR A 121 -0.66 0.74 3.34
N LEU A 122 -1.15 1.84 3.94
CA LEU A 122 -2.57 2.00 4.21
C LEU A 122 -3.40 2.02 2.93
N ALA A 123 -2.89 2.65 1.87
CA ALA A 123 -3.53 2.65 0.56
C ALA A 123 -3.61 1.25 -0.07
N ALA A 124 -2.58 0.41 0.12
CA ALA A 124 -2.58 -0.97 -0.36
C ALA A 124 -3.55 -1.89 0.42
N LEU A 125 -3.90 -1.52 1.66
CA LEU A 125 -4.81 -2.29 2.52
C LEU A 125 -6.28 -1.90 2.35
N TRP A 126 -6.56 -0.72 1.78
CA TRP A 126 -7.91 -0.17 1.54
C TRP A 126 -8.55 -0.81 0.31
#